data_AF-A0AAF0I1L9-F1
#
_entry.id   AF-A0AAF0I1L9-F1
#
_cell.length_a   1.000
_cell.length_b   1.000
_cell.length_c   1.000
_cell.angle_alpha   90.00
_cell.angle_beta   90.00
_cell.angle_gamma   90.00
#
_symmetry.space_group_name_H-M   'P 1'
#
loop_
_entity.id
_entity.type
_entity.pdbx_description
1 polymer ?
#
loop_
_entity_poly.entity_id
_entity_poly.type
_entity_poly.pdbx_seq_one_letter_code
_entity_poly.pdbx_strand_id
1 'polypeptide(L)'
;MNILTKTLIPVFFLLNGCTLGENLDNRYTKEIPVTAHVQNSDVCVSIPIQNDEKIVSALTYNVKEPSKQIVYPADKQPKAGLFCIQPEEIKFEDGQTYLVFIEVNKRAESENNKATRKAFVSTFQVVQRGNNLTITQPVNR
;
A
#
# COMPACT_ATOMS: atom_id res chain seq x y z
N MET A 1 -35.41 -54.86 31.28
CA MET A 1 -35.58 -54.41 29.88
C MET A 1 -36.41 -53.13 29.94
N ASN A 2 -35.91 -51.93 29.64
CA ASN A 2 -35.03 -51.53 28.56
C ASN A 2 -34.04 -50.43 28.99
N ILE A 3 -32.83 -50.53 28.45
CA ILE A 3 -31.69 -49.65 28.68
C ILE A 3 -31.93 -48.37 27.89
N LEU A 4 -31.98 -47.23 28.59
CA LEU A 4 -32.05 -45.90 27.99
C LEU A 4 -30.68 -45.60 27.37
N THR A 5 -30.56 -45.78 26.06
CA THR A 5 -29.35 -45.49 25.29
C THR A 5 -29.11 -43.99 25.26
N LYS A 6 -28.10 -43.53 26.02
CA LYS A 6 -27.55 -42.17 25.93
C LYS A 6 -26.89 -42.00 24.56
N THR A 7 -27.60 -41.38 23.63
CA THR A 7 -27.03 -40.95 22.34
C THR A 7 -26.15 -39.73 22.60
N LEU A 8 -24.83 -39.93 22.69
CA LEU A 8 -23.86 -38.85 22.55
C LEU A 8 -23.90 -38.39 21.09
N ILE A 9 -24.46 -37.20 20.82
CA ILE A 9 -24.34 -36.56 19.51
C ILE A 9 -22.95 -35.89 19.48
N PRO A 10 -22.00 -36.34 18.64
CA PRO A 10 -20.77 -35.61 18.47
C PRO A 10 -21.08 -34.30 17.73
N VAL A 11 -20.76 -33.18 18.37
CA VAL A 11 -20.72 -31.86 17.73
C VAL A 11 -19.60 -31.91 16.69
N PHE A 12 -19.94 -32.35 15.48
CA PHE A 12 -19.05 -32.35 14.33
C PHE A 12 -18.87 -30.91 13.86
N PHE A 13 -17.73 -30.33 14.24
CA PHE A 13 -17.01 -29.24 13.57
C PHE A 13 -17.78 -28.49 12.47
N LEU A 14 -18.46 -27.40 12.85
CA LEU A 14 -18.72 -26.28 11.94
C LEU A 14 -17.64 -25.20 12.15
N LEU A 15 -16.38 -25.60 12.03
CA LEU A 15 -15.27 -24.69 11.75
C LEU A 15 -14.93 -24.83 10.26
N ASN A 16 -15.90 -24.58 9.37
CA ASN A 16 -15.63 -24.29 7.96
C ASN A 16 -15.12 -22.84 7.82
N GLY A 17 -14.23 -22.42 8.73
CA GLY A 17 -13.46 -21.20 8.59
C GLY A 17 -12.23 -21.53 7.77
N CYS A 18 -12.17 -20.98 6.56
CA CYS A 18 -11.19 -21.26 5.50
C CYS A 18 -11.61 -22.40 4.57
N THR A 19 -12.30 -22.04 3.49
CA THR A 19 -12.27 -22.84 2.27
C THR A 19 -10.81 -22.93 1.80
N LEU A 20 -10.24 -24.13 1.84
CA LEU A 20 -8.97 -24.44 1.19
C LEU A 20 -9.09 -24.06 -0.30
N GLY A 21 -8.40 -23.00 -0.71
CA GLY A 21 -8.34 -22.58 -2.12
C GLY A 21 -9.02 -21.26 -2.47
N GLU A 22 -9.42 -20.42 -1.51
CA GLU A 22 -9.78 -19.04 -1.83
C GLU A 22 -8.58 -18.29 -2.42
N ASN A 23 -8.73 -17.85 -3.68
CA ASN A 23 -7.74 -17.02 -4.34
C ASN A 23 -7.70 -15.63 -3.67
N LEU A 24 -6.63 -15.39 -2.89
CA LEU A 24 -6.40 -14.15 -2.17
C LEU A 24 -6.12 -12.96 -3.09
N ASP A 25 -5.77 -13.20 -4.36
CA ASP A 25 -5.51 -12.14 -5.36
C ASP A 25 -6.75 -11.26 -5.60
N ASN A 26 -7.96 -11.79 -5.36
CA ASN A 26 -9.20 -11.03 -5.47
C ASN A 26 -9.52 -10.22 -4.20
N ARG A 27 -8.84 -10.50 -3.08
CA ARG A 27 -9.08 -9.83 -1.79
C ARG A 27 -8.10 -8.69 -1.52
N TYR A 28 -6.86 -8.86 -1.96
CA TYR A 28 -5.78 -7.91 -1.68
C TYR A 28 -5.33 -7.21 -2.96
N THR A 29 -5.19 -5.89 -2.88
CA THR A 29 -4.54 -5.13 -3.95
C THR A 29 -3.09 -5.58 -4.04
N LYS A 30 -2.66 -6.05 -5.21
CA LYS A 30 -1.28 -6.47 -5.43
C LYS A 30 -0.33 -5.27 -5.25
N GLU A 31 0.60 -5.40 -4.32
CA GLU A 31 1.67 -4.42 -4.10
C GLU A 31 2.84 -4.65 -5.07
N ILE A 32 3.30 -3.58 -5.70
CA ILE A 32 4.37 -3.56 -6.69
C ILE A 32 5.44 -2.60 -6.16
N PRO A 33 6.64 -3.11 -5.81
CA PRO A 33 7.71 -2.25 -5.32
C PRO A 33 8.19 -1.33 -6.45
N VAL A 34 8.40 -0.06 -6.12
CA VAL A 34 8.89 0.97 -7.04
C VAL A 34 10.00 1.79 -6.38
N THR A 35 10.77 2.49 -7.21
CA THR A 35 11.89 3.29 -6.73
C THR A 35 11.45 4.72 -6.39
N ALA A 36 11.97 5.23 -5.28
CA ALA A 36 11.92 6.64 -4.95
C ALA A 36 13.28 7.28 -5.17
N HIS A 37 13.29 8.57 -5.49
CA HIS A 37 14.49 9.39 -5.58
C HIS A 37 14.15 10.82 -5.13
N VAL A 38 15.18 11.62 -4.87
CA VAL A 38 15.01 13.05 -4.58
C VAL A 38 15.20 13.86 -5.86
N GLN A 39 14.28 14.78 -6.13
CA GLN A 39 14.36 15.75 -7.23
C GLN A 39 13.97 17.13 -6.72
N ASN A 40 14.88 18.11 -6.77
CA ASN A 40 14.62 19.49 -6.32
C ASN A 40 14.03 19.59 -4.88
N SER A 41 14.49 18.74 -3.97
CA SER A 41 13.99 18.58 -2.59
C SER A 41 12.65 17.85 -2.43
N ASP A 42 11.98 17.49 -3.52
CA ASP A 42 10.82 16.59 -3.50
C ASP A 42 11.29 15.15 -3.44
N VAL A 43 10.51 14.29 -2.78
CA VAL A 43 10.68 12.83 -2.90
C VAL A 43 9.72 12.32 -3.96
N CYS A 44 10.25 11.86 -5.09
CA CYS A 44 9.48 11.38 -6.21
C CYS A 44 9.52 9.86 -6.31
N VAL A 45 8.35 9.24 -6.45
CA VAL A 45 8.18 7.81 -6.69
C VAL A 45 7.94 7.58 -8.18
N SER A 46 8.75 6.68 -8.76
CA SER A 46 8.66 6.32 -10.19
C SER A 46 7.61 5.24 -10.39
N ILE A 47 6.41 5.65 -10.79
CA ILE A 47 5.28 4.73 -10.97
C ILE A 47 5.04 4.45 -12.46
N PRO A 48 5.10 3.17 -12.90
CA PRO A 48 4.83 2.78 -14.28
C PRO A 48 3.32 2.75 -14.54
N ILE A 49 2.64 3.87 -14.34
CA ILE A 49 1.21 4.02 -14.56
C ILE A 49 0.88 3.90 -16.06
N GLN A 50 -0.16 3.14 -16.38
CA GLN A 50 -0.60 2.97 -17.77
C GLN A 50 -1.53 4.12 -18.20
N ASN A 51 -1.65 4.32 -19.51
CA ASN A 51 -2.46 5.41 -20.08
C ASN A 51 -3.95 5.30 -19.73
N ASP A 52 -4.46 4.11 -19.40
CA ASP A 52 -5.84 3.87 -18.99
C ASP A 52 -6.01 3.83 -17.45
N GLU A 53 -4.96 4.09 -16.68
CA GLU A 53 -4.96 4.08 -15.22
C GLU A 53 -4.98 5.50 -14.63
N LYS A 54 -5.49 5.62 -13.40
CA LYS A 54 -5.43 6.83 -12.57
C LYS A 54 -5.14 6.46 -11.12
N ILE A 55 -4.52 7.37 -10.37
CA ILE A 55 -4.43 7.24 -8.91
C ILE A 55 -5.85 7.38 -8.34
N VAL A 56 -6.23 6.45 -7.47
CA VAL A 56 -7.51 6.48 -6.71
C VAL A 56 -7.29 6.71 -5.22
N SER A 57 -6.08 6.45 -4.72
CA SER A 57 -5.68 6.73 -3.35
C SER A 57 -4.16 6.82 -3.28
N ALA A 58 -3.62 7.76 -2.52
CA ALA A 58 -2.20 7.82 -2.23
C ALA A 58 -1.99 8.29 -0.79
N LEU A 59 -1.01 7.69 -0.11
CA LEU A 59 -0.66 8.07 1.25
C LEU A 59 0.82 7.87 1.53
N THR A 60 1.31 8.55 2.55
CA THR A 60 2.67 8.41 3.06
C THR A 60 2.68 8.44 4.57
N TYR A 61 3.48 7.59 5.20
CA TYR A 61 3.62 7.56 6.65
C TYR A 61 5.03 7.15 7.09
N ASN A 62 5.40 7.59 8.29
CA ASN A 62 6.57 7.08 8.98
C ASN A 62 6.25 5.67 9.50
N VAL A 63 7.09 4.68 9.18
CA VAL A 63 6.88 3.27 9.55
C VAL A 63 6.82 3.08 11.07
N LYS A 64 7.46 3.94 11.87
CA LYS A 64 7.37 3.89 13.34
C LYS A 64 6.03 4.38 13.87
N GLU A 65 5.32 5.23 13.13
CA GLU A 65 4.03 5.79 13.54
C GLU A 65 3.03 5.84 12.37
N PRO A 66 2.54 4.68 11.89
CA PRO A 66 1.68 4.61 10.71
C PRO A 66 0.35 5.37 10.85
N SER A 67 -0.13 5.56 12.09
CA SER A 67 -1.35 6.31 12.37
C SER A 67 -1.27 7.80 12.00
N LYS A 68 -0.05 8.36 11.90
CA LYS A 68 0.19 9.74 11.42
C LYS A 68 0.44 9.77 9.91
N GLN A 69 -0.40 9.06 9.16
CA GLN A 69 -0.36 9.07 7.71
C GLN A 69 -0.86 10.40 7.14
N ILE A 70 -0.26 10.81 6.03
CA ILE A 70 -0.77 11.88 5.19
C ILE A 70 -1.44 11.22 3.99
N VAL A 71 -2.71 11.58 3.77
CA VAL A 71 -3.49 11.15 2.60
C VAL A 71 -3.48 12.29 1.59
N TYR A 72 -3.06 12.02 0.37
CA TYR A 72 -2.99 13.03 -0.67
C TYR A 72 -4.35 13.23 -1.35
N PRO A 73 -4.64 14.44 -1.85
CA PRO A 73 -5.83 14.70 -2.65
C PRO A 73 -5.95 13.77 -3.87
N ALA A 74 -7.17 13.35 -4.20
CA ALA A 74 -7.43 12.41 -5.30
C ALA A 74 -7.06 12.97 -6.70
N ASP A 75 -7.04 14.31 -6.84
CA ASP A 75 -6.66 15.01 -8.06
C ASP A 75 -5.13 15.15 -8.22
N LYS A 76 -4.34 14.77 -7.21
CA LYS A 76 -2.87 14.69 -7.31
C LYS A 76 -2.46 13.49 -8.17
N GLN A 77 -2.38 13.71 -9.47
CA GLN A 77 -1.96 12.71 -10.45
C GLN A 77 -0.47 12.85 -10.79
N PRO A 78 0.21 11.75 -11.17
CA PRO A 78 1.62 11.78 -11.49
C PRO A 78 1.88 12.59 -12.77
N LYS A 79 3.03 13.25 -12.83
CA LYS A 79 3.49 13.96 -14.03
C LYS A 79 4.67 13.19 -14.61
N ALA A 80 4.59 12.81 -15.88
CA ALA A 80 5.61 12.02 -16.56
C ALA A 80 6.02 10.74 -15.80
N GLY A 81 5.05 10.06 -15.18
CA GLY A 81 5.29 8.83 -14.40
C GLY A 81 5.87 9.04 -12.99
N LEU A 82 5.98 10.29 -12.54
CA LEU A 82 6.49 10.64 -11.21
C LEU A 82 5.36 11.14 -10.31
N PHE A 83 5.22 10.52 -9.14
CA PHE A 83 4.43 11.05 -8.03
C PHE A 83 5.39 11.70 -7.03
N CYS A 84 5.42 13.03 -6.99
CA CYS A 84 6.35 13.79 -6.15
C CYS A 84 5.66 14.29 -4.89
N ILE A 85 6.34 14.11 -3.76
CA ILE A 85 5.93 14.55 -2.43
C ILE A 85 6.77 15.77 -2.08
N GLN A 86 6.09 16.88 -1.82
CA GLN A 86 6.72 18.16 -1.58
C GLN A 86 6.96 18.40 -0.09
N PRO A 87 7.98 19.19 0.29
CA PRO A 87 8.29 19.50 1.70
C PRO A 87 7.15 20.17 2.49
N GLU A 88 6.24 20.88 1.80
CA GLU A 88 5.04 21.46 2.40
C GLU A 88 3.97 20.42 2.76
N GLU A 89 3.97 19.26 2.10
CA GLU A 89 3.01 18.19 2.35
C GLU A 89 3.46 17.33 3.54
N ILE A 90 4.76 17.03 3.61
CA ILE A 90 5.36 16.27 4.71
C ILE A 90 6.77 16.76 5.01
N LYS A 91 7.05 16.96 6.30
CA LYS A 91 8.41 17.16 6.78
C LYS A 91 9.02 15.82 7.13
N PHE A 92 9.90 15.34 6.27
CA PHE A 92 10.66 14.13 6.51
C PHE A 92 11.67 14.31 7.66
N GLU A 93 11.71 13.36 8.58
CA GLU A 93 12.63 13.36 9.72
C GLU A 93 13.89 12.54 9.43
N ASP A 94 15.06 13.06 9.81
CA ASP A 94 16.34 12.38 9.60
C ASP A 94 16.41 11.01 10.30
N GLY A 95 17.00 10.03 9.60
CA GLY A 95 17.15 8.66 10.05
C GLY A 95 15.85 7.84 10.12
N GLN A 96 14.69 8.44 9.83
CA GLN A 96 13.41 7.74 9.86
C GLN A 96 13.09 7.06 8.53
N THR A 97 12.32 5.98 8.60
CA THR A 97 11.87 5.24 7.42
C THR A 97 10.43 5.60 7.12
N TYR A 98 10.17 5.93 5.86
CA TYR A 98 8.83 6.23 5.36
C TYR A 98 8.42 5.21 4.31
N LEU A 99 7.11 4.96 4.25
CA LEU A 99 6.47 4.19 3.19
C LEU A 99 5.50 5.09 2.44
N VAL A 100 5.59 5.04 1.12
CA VAL A 100 4.65 5.66 0.18
C VAL A 100 3.83 4.54 -0.44
N PHE A 101 2.50 4.67 -0.39
CA PHE A 101 1.55 3.72 -0.93
C PHE A 101 0.62 4.43 -1.90
N ILE A 102 0.58 3.99 -3.16
CA ILE A 102 -0.19 4.62 -4.23
C ILE A 102 -1.06 3.56 -4.90
N GLU A 103 -2.37 3.62 -4.67
CA GLU A 103 -3.33 2.79 -5.40
C GLU A 103 -3.69 3.44 -6.74
N VAL A 104 -3.61 2.62 -7.78
CA VAL A 104 -4.10 2.96 -9.11
C VAL A 104 -5.24 2.02 -9.49
N ASN A 105 -6.15 2.54 -10.31
CA ASN A 105 -7.20 1.75 -10.92
C ASN A 105 -7.44 2.19 -12.37
N LYS A 106 -8.12 1.35 -13.15
CA LYS A 106 -8.56 1.70 -14.50
C LYS A 106 -9.54 2.87 -14.44
N ARG A 107 -9.39 3.83 -15.37
CA ARG A 107 -10.24 5.03 -15.47
C ARG A 107 -11.69 4.72 -15.81
N ALA A 108 -11.91 3.71 -16.65
CA ALA A 108 -13.23 3.29 -17.10
C ALA A 108 -14.01 2.49 -16.04
N GLU A 109 -13.33 2.05 -14.97
CA GLU A 109 -13.91 1.27 -13.90
C GLU A 109 -14.33 2.17 -12.73
N SER A 110 -15.31 1.72 -11.95
CA SER A 110 -15.58 2.36 -10.67
C SER A 110 -14.32 2.31 -9.80
N GLU A 111 -14.05 3.37 -9.03
CA GLU A 111 -12.89 3.42 -8.14
C GLU A 111 -12.84 2.21 -7.19
N ASN A 112 -14.01 1.65 -6.87
CA ASN A 112 -14.22 0.51 -5.98
C ASN A 112 -14.04 -0.87 -6.62
N ASN A 113 -13.79 -0.97 -7.94
CA ASN A 113 -13.52 -2.26 -8.57
C ASN A 113 -12.13 -2.78 -8.17
N LYS A 114 -12.07 -3.69 -7.21
CA LYS A 114 -10.82 -4.23 -6.65
C LYS A 114 -10.05 -5.14 -7.62
N ALA A 115 -10.72 -5.77 -8.57
CA ALA A 115 -10.09 -6.75 -9.47
C ALA A 115 -9.05 -6.13 -10.42
N THR A 116 -9.10 -4.82 -10.62
CA THR A 116 -8.21 -4.07 -11.51
C THR A 116 -7.25 -3.13 -10.75
N ARG A 117 -7.34 -3.10 -9.41
CA ARG A 117 -6.46 -2.27 -8.58
C ARG A 117 -5.05 -2.84 -8.50
N LYS A 118 -4.10 -1.92 -8.48
CA LYS A 118 -2.69 -2.19 -8.16
C LYS A 118 -2.23 -1.14 -7.16
N ALA A 119 -1.29 -1.51 -6.30
CA ALA A 119 -0.65 -0.58 -5.39
C ALA A 119 0.83 -0.49 -5.72
N PHE A 120 1.34 0.70 -5.98
CA PHE A 120 2.77 0.95 -6.06
C PHE A 120 3.27 1.35 -4.67
N VAL A 121 4.33 0.68 -4.22
CA VAL A 121 4.86 0.86 -2.86
C VAL A 121 6.34 1.21 -2.94
N SER A 122 6.74 2.25 -2.24
CA SER A 122 8.16 2.57 -2.04
C SER A 122 8.44 2.80 -0.56
N THR A 123 9.43 2.11 -0.05
CA THR A 123 9.97 2.35 1.30
C THR A 123 11.34 2.98 1.15
N PHE A 124 11.65 3.98 1.97
CA PHE A 124 12.97 4.60 1.99
C PHE A 124 13.28 5.17 3.37
N GLN A 125 14.57 5.18 3.72
CA GLN A 125 15.08 5.90 4.88
C GLN A 125 15.54 7.29 4.45
N VAL A 126 15.17 8.28 5.26
CA VAL A 126 15.55 9.67 5.08
C VAL A 126 16.96 9.88 5.65
N VAL A 127 17.81 10.56 4.89
CA VAL A 127 19.15 10.96 5.30
C VAL A 127 19.32 12.45 5.01
N GLN A 128 19.37 13.26 6.07
CA GLN A 128 19.61 14.69 5.98
C GLN A 128 21.10 15.01 6.17
N ARG A 129 21.64 15.84 5.28
CA ARG A 129 23.01 16.35 5.38
C ARG A 129 22.97 17.87 5.28
N GLY A 130 22.89 18.54 6.42
CA GLY A 130 22.60 19.97 6.47
C GLY A 130 21.22 20.25 5.87
N ASN A 131 21.14 21.11 4.85
CA ASN A 131 19.89 21.43 4.17
C ASN A 131 19.53 20.46 3.03
N ASN A 132 20.38 19.47 2.74
CA ASN A 132 20.16 18.53 1.65
C ASN A 132 19.40 17.30 2.15
N LEU A 133 18.23 17.05 1.55
CA LEU A 133 17.48 15.82 1.69
C LEU A 133 18.03 14.76 0.73
N THR A 134 18.37 13.60 1.25
CA THR A 134 18.66 12.39 0.47
C THR A 134 17.88 11.22 1.03
N ILE A 135 17.75 10.15 0.26
CA ILE A 135 17.08 8.93 0.70
C ILE A 135 17.91 7.69 0.34
N THR A 136 17.77 6.64 1.14
CA THR A 136 18.31 5.31 0.86
C THR A 136 17.16 4.33 0.81
N GLN A 137 17.14 3.49 -0.22
CA GLN A 137 16.14 2.42 -0.29
C GLN A 137 16.62 1.20 0.51
N PRO A 138 15.74 0.51 1.24
CA PRO A 138 16.09 -0.79 1.79
C PRO A 138 16.44 -1.72 0.62
N VAL A 139 17.53 -2.46 0.76
CA VAL A 139 17.88 -3.50 -0.20
C VAL A 139 16.75 -4.54 -0.13
N ASN A 140 15.95 -4.63 -1.20
CA ASN A 140 14.93 -5.66 -1.33
C ASN A 140 15.60 -7.03 -1.08
N ARG A 141 15.18 -7.72 -0.02
CA ARG A 141 15.55 -9.12 0.23
C ARG A 141 14.47 -10.02 -0.33
#